data_AF-A0A645IU36-F1
#
_entry.id   AF-A0A645IU36-F1
#
_cell.length_a   1.000
_cell.length_b   1.000
_cell.length_c   1.000
_cell.angle_alpha   90.00
_cell.angle_beta   90.00
_cell.angle_gamma   90.00
#
_symmetry.space_group_name_H-M   'P 1'
#
loop_
_entity.id
_entity.type
_entity.pdbx_description
1 polymer ?
#
loop_
_entity_poly.entity_id
_entity_poly.type
_entity_poly.pdbx_seq_one_letter_code
_entity_poly.pdbx_strand_id
1 'polypeptide(L)'
;MPDGFDWKQLYAAGHGSISLTPICGPNSIHDRYLTEDAPFGLVPWTEIGKILGVPMPTTNSCIDIYNIIHETDWRQKGLTAKDMGIENMSKDELITYVRTGKSTNN
;
A
#
# COMPACT_ATOMS: atom_id res chain seq x y z
N MET A 1 -6.45 -15.79 8.10
CA MET A 1 -7.75 -16.38 7.71
C MET A 1 -7.54 -17.88 7.57
N PRO A 2 -8.42 -18.73 8.11
CA PRO A 2 -8.34 -20.16 7.86
C PRO A 2 -8.49 -20.47 6.36
N ASP A 3 -8.01 -21.62 5.92
CA ASP A 3 -8.16 -22.07 4.54
C ASP A 3 -9.66 -22.22 4.19
N GLY A 4 -10.03 -21.83 2.96
CA GLY A 4 -11.42 -21.86 2.48
C GLY A 4 -12.29 -20.66 2.89
N PHE A 5 -11.70 -19.65 3.52
CA PHE A 5 -12.40 -18.41 3.87
C PHE A 5 -12.77 -17.60 2.60
N ASP A 6 -14.06 -17.47 2.32
CA ASP A 6 -14.56 -16.79 1.12
C ASP A 6 -14.87 -15.30 1.34
N TRP A 7 -15.18 -14.59 0.26
CA TRP A 7 -15.46 -13.15 0.34
C TRP A 7 -16.75 -12.82 1.11
N LYS A 8 -17.72 -13.74 1.17
CA LYS A 8 -18.98 -13.54 1.92
C LYS A 8 -18.70 -13.59 3.41
N GLN A 9 -17.83 -14.50 3.83
CA GLN A 9 -17.36 -14.60 5.21
C GLN A 9 -16.53 -13.38 5.59
N LEU A 10 -15.67 -12.87 4.68
CA LEU A 10 -14.96 -11.62 4.90
C LEU A 10 -15.91 -10.43 5.07
N TYR A 11 -16.89 -10.31 4.17
CA TYR A 11 -17.90 -9.27 4.25
C TYR A 11 -18.69 -9.36 5.56
N ALA A 12 -19.18 -10.55 5.94
CA ALA A 12 -19.93 -10.76 7.17
C ALA A 12 -19.13 -10.47 8.44
N ALA A 13 -17.81 -10.69 8.42
CA ALA A 13 -16.94 -10.39 9.56
C ALA A 13 -16.79 -8.88 9.83
N GLY A 14 -16.86 -8.06 8.78
CA GLY A 14 -16.81 -6.59 8.91
C GLY A 14 -18.19 -5.96 9.04
N HIS A 15 -19.14 -6.39 8.20
CA HIS A 15 -20.46 -5.81 8.09
C HIS A 15 -21.33 -6.15 9.31
N GLY A 16 -21.74 -5.12 10.05
CA GLY A 16 -22.54 -5.29 11.27
C GLY A 16 -21.74 -5.80 12.47
N SER A 17 -20.40 -5.79 12.41
CA SER A 17 -19.56 -6.10 13.56
C SER A 17 -19.79 -5.06 14.66
N ILE A 18 -20.29 -5.51 15.82
CA ILE A 18 -20.61 -4.65 16.96
C ILE A 18 -19.35 -3.91 17.45
N SER A 19 -18.18 -4.55 17.38
CA SER A 19 -16.92 -3.93 17.80
C SER A 19 -16.44 -2.83 16.85
N LEU A 20 -16.81 -2.89 15.56
CA LEU A 20 -16.42 -1.90 14.55
C LEU A 20 -17.47 -0.78 14.36
N THR A 21 -18.74 -1.07 14.68
CA THR A 21 -19.87 -0.14 14.54
C THR A 21 -19.65 1.26 15.19
N PRO A 22 -19.03 1.39 16.38
CA PRO A 22 -18.82 2.72 16.98
C PRO A 22 -17.64 3.49 16.36
N ILE A 23 -16.86 2.88 15.47
CA ILE A 23 -15.69 3.52 14.84
C ILE A 23 -16.16 4.32 13.63
N CYS A 24 -16.16 5.64 13.76
CA CYS A 24 -16.47 6.54 12.64
C CYS A 24 -15.30 6.61 11.66
N GLY A 25 -15.63 6.76 10.36
CA GLY A 25 -14.65 7.13 9.35
C GLY A 25 -14.13 8.57 9.53
N PRO A 26 -13.09 8.96 8.77
CA PRO A 26 -12.57 10.32 8.79
C PRO A 26 -13.64 11.32 8.35
N ASN A 27 -13.61 12.53 8.90
CA ASN A 27 -14.53 13.62 8.54
C ASN A 27 -13.93 14.57 7.52
N SER A 28 -12.64 14.42 7.22
CA SER A 28 -11.91 15.23 6.26
C SER A 28 -11.11 14.35 5.31
N ILE A 29 -11.03 14.77 4.05
CA ILE A 29 -10.10 14.16 3.10
C ILE A 29 -8.63 14.37 3.50
N HIS A 30 -8.34 15.31 4.39
CA HIS A 30 -6.98 15.59 4.86
C HIS A 30 -6.61 14.83 6.14
N ASP A 31 -7.51 13.99 6.68
CA ASP A 31 -7.21 13.15 7.83
C ASP A 31 -6.15 12.09 7.49
N ARG A 32 -5.46 11.60 8.51
CA ARG A 32 -4.32 10.67 8.37
C ARG A 32 -4.66 9.38 7.61
N TYR A 33 -5.90 8.92 7.70
CA TYR A 33 -6.42 7.78 6.93
C TYR A 33 -6.20 7.94 5.42
N LEU A 34 -6.12 9.18 4.93
CA LEU A 34 -5.97 9.47 3.52
C LEU A 34 -4.59 10.08 3.21
N THR A 35 -4.08 10.95 4.08
CA THR A 35 -2.79 11.63 3.91
C THR A 35 -1.59 10.76 4.27
N GLU A 36 -1.77 9.61 4.96
CA GLU A 36 -0.72 8.64 5.27
C GLU A 36 -0.86 7.36 4.43
N ASP A 37 -2.04 6.73 4.41
CA ASP A 37 -2.22 5.39 3.85
C ASP A 37 -1.91 5.30 2.34
N ALA A 38 -2.20 6.33 1.55
CA ALA A 38 -1.79 6.35 0.14
C ALA A 38 -0.28 6.55 -0.04
N PRO A 39 0.31 7.68 0.40
CA PRO A 39 1.73 7.96 0.14
C PRO A 39 2.70 7.01 0.85
N PHE A 40 2.35 6.45 2.01
CA PHE A 40 3.25 5.61 2.82
C PHE A 40 2.78 4.16 2.96
N GLY A 41 1.57 3.84 2.51
CA GLY A 41 1.07 2.47 2.39
C GLY A 41 1.00 2.02 0.95
N LEU A 42 0.04 2.53 0.18
CA LEU A 42 -0.27 2.03 -1.16
C LEU A 42 0.88 2.27 -2.15
N VAL A 43 1.44 3.48 -2.18
CA VAL A 43 2.54 3.84 -3.09
C VAL A 43 3.76 2.93 -2.91
N PRO A 44 4.38 2.78 -1.71
CA PRO A 44 5.54 1.91 -1.55
C PRO A 44 5.23 0.44 -1.85
N TRP A 45 4.01 -0.05 -1.58
CA TRP A 45 3.60 -1.38 -2.00
C TRP A 45 3.60 -1.54 -3.53
N THR A 46 3.10 -0.54 -4.27
CA THR A 46 3.16 -0.58 -5.74
C THR A 46 4.59 -0.50 -6.29
N GLU A 47 5.49 0.25 -5.64
CA GLU A 47 6.91 0.30 -6.00
C GLU A 47 7.59 -1.07 -5.82
N ILE A 48 7.34 -1.75 -4.70
CA ILE A 48 7.80 -3.13 -4.47
C ILE A 48 7.19 -4.08 -5.50
N GLY A 49 5.89 -3.96 -5.79
CA GLY A 49 5.20 -4.76 -6.79
C GLY A 49 5.85 -4.66 -8.18
N LYS A 50 6.25 -3.45 -8.59
CA LYS A 50 6.99 -3.22 -9.86
C LYS A 50 8.32 -3.97 -9.89
N ILE A 51 9.14 -3.86 -8.83
CA ILE A 51 10.44 -4.55 -8.74
C ILE A 51 10.26 -6.07 -8.80
N LEU A 52 9.22 -6.60 -8.15
CA LEU A 52 8.94 -8.03 -8.11
C LEU A 52 8.22 -8.55 -9.37
N GLY A 53 7.82 -7.68 -10.30
CA GLY A 53 7.04 -8.04 -11.48
C GLY A 53 5.61 -8.49 -11.17
N VAL A 54 5.03 -8.02 -10.06
CA VAL A 54 3.65 -8.34 -9.62
C VAL A 54 2.71 -7.20 -10.02
N PRO A 55 1.75 -7.42 -10.93
CA PRO A 55 0.76 -6.41 -11.29
C PRO A 55 -0.14 -6.06 -10.10
N MET A 56 -0.37 -4.77 -9.86
CA MET A 56 -1.23 -4.27 -8.78
C MET A 56 -2.36 -3.35 -9.29
N PRO A 57 -3.22 -3.80 -10.23
CA PRO A 57 -4.18 -2.93 -10.90
C PRO A 57 -5.17 -2.28 -9.92
N THR A 58 -5.73 -3.03 -8.97
CA THR A 58 -6.69 -2.50 -8.00
C THR A 58 -6.07 -1.45 -7.08
N THR A 59 -4.86 -1.70 -6.57
CA THR A 59 -4.13 -0.73 -5.74
C THR A 59 -3.79 0.52 -6.53
N ASN A 60 -3.37 0.39 -7.79
CA ASN A 60 -3.13 1.52 -8.67
C ASN A 60 -4.39 2.36 -8.87
N SER A 61 -5.55 1.74 -9.11
CA SER A 61 -6.82 2.46 -9.22
C SER A 61 -7.21 3.19 -7.94
N CYS A 62 -6.94 2.60 -6.75
CA CYS A 62 -7.13 3.31 -5.48
C CYS A 62 -6.23 4.55 -5.40
N ILE A 63 -4.95 4.44 -5.74
CA ILE A 63 -4.03 5.59 -5.74
C ILE A 63 -4.48 6.67 -6.75
N ASP A 64 -5.03 6.28 -7.91
CA ASP A 64 -5.55 7.24 -8.90
C ASP A 64 -6.70 8.06 -8.33
N ILE A 65 -7.64 7.42 -7.61
CA ILE A 65 -8.73 8.11 -6.93
C ILE A 65 -8.17 9.06 -5.86
N TYR A 66 -7.20 8.60 -5.06
CA TYR A 66 -6.54 9.44 -4.05
C TYR A 66 -5.84 10.66 -4.66
N ASN A 67 -5.17 10.48 -5.79
CA ASN A 67 -4.49 11.56 -6.50
C ASN A 67 -5.48 12.64 -6.94
N ILE A 68 -6.65 12.24 -7.45
CA ILE A 68 -7.71 13.15 -7.89
C ILE A 68 -8.29 13.93 -6.70
N ILE A 69 -8.70 13.25 -5.62
CA ILE A 69 -9.35 13.91 -4.48
C ILE A 69 -8.42 14.87 -3.73
N HIS A 70 -7.11 14.60 -3.73
CA HIS A 70 -6.10 15.46 -3.09
C HIS A 70 -5.43 16.44 -4.05
N GLU A 71 -5.80 16.43 -5.33
CA GLU A 71 -5.15 17.20 -6.40
C GLU A 71 -3.61 17.10 -6.32
N THR A 72 -3.11 15.90 -6.02
CA THR A 72 -1.71 15.65 -5.68
C THR A 72 -1.27 14.32 -6.24
N ASP A 73 -0.15 14.29 -6.96
CA ASP A 73 0.44 13.02 -7.36
C ASP A 73 1.23 12.36 -6.22
N TRP A 74 0.58 11.44 -5.50
CA TRP A 74 1.21 10.70 -4.42
C TRP A 74 2.25 9.69 -4.88
N ARG A 75 2.28 9.32 -6.17
CA ARG A 75 3.36 8.47 -6.70
C ARG A 75 4.68 9.21 -6.76
N GLN A 76 4.63 10.54 -6.93
CA GLN A 76 5.80 11.40 -6.92
C GLN A 76 6.12 11.92 -5.52
N LYS A 77 5.10 12.31 -4.74
CA LYS A 77 5.30 12.93 -3.42
C LYS A 77 5.33 11.95 -2.24
N GLY A 78 4.86 10.73 -2.43
CA GLY A 78 4.88 9.67 -1.42
C GLY A 78 6.23 8.98 -1.32
N LEU A 79 6.27 7.85 -0.60
CA LEU A 79 7.50 7.08 -0.38
C LEU A 79 7.85 6.27 -1.63
N THR A 80 8.81 6.76 -2.41
CA THR A 80 9.23 6.13 -3.68
C THR A 80 10.25 5.00 -3.46
N ALA A 81 10.49 4.19 -4.50
CA ALA A 81 11.58 3.20 -4.48
C ALA A 81 12.95 3.84 -4.18
N LYS A 82 13.16 5.05 -4.69
CA LYS A 82 14.38 5.84 -4.44
C LYS A 82 14.50 6.24 -2.98
N ASP A 83 13.42 6.74 -2.37
CA ASP A 83 13.43 7.14 -0.96
C ASP A 83 13.65 5.95 -0.03
N MET A 84 13.16 4.77 -0.41
CA MET A 84 13.41 3.51 0.29
C MET A 84 14.82 2.94 0.06
N GLY A 85 15.61 3.50 -0.88
CA GLY A 85 16.93 3.00 -1.23
C GLY A 85 16.92 1.66 -1.97
N ILE A 86 15.81 1.30 -2.61
CA ILE A 86 15.63 0.03 -3.35
C ILE A 86 15.47 0.22 -4.86
N GLU A 87 15.61 1.46 -5.34
CA GLU A 87 15.58 1.77 -6.77
C GLU A 87 16.64 0.94 -7.52
N ASN A 88 16.25 0.39 -8.68
CA ASN A 88 17.08 -0.44 -9.55
C ASN A 88 17.56 -1.78 -8.95
N MET A 89 17.11 -2.17 -7.76
CA MET A 89 17.36 -3.53 -7.27
C MET A 89 16.62 -4.54 -8.14
N SER A 90 17.26 -5.66 -8.45
CA SER A 90 16.57 -6.86 -8.90
C SER A 90 15.78 -7.51 -7.76
N LYS A 91 14.89 -8.43 -8.10
CA LYS A 91 14.12 -9.22 -7.12
C LYS A 91 15.02 -9.92 -6.09
N ASP A 92 16.12 -10.53 -6.53
CA ASP A 92 17.00 -11.31 -5.65
C ASP A 92 17.82 -10.41 -4.72
N GLU A 93 18.23 -9.23 -5.22
CA GLU A 93 18.91 -8.21 -4.41
C GLU A 93 17.97 -7.63 -3.36
N LEU A 94 16.72 -7.31 -3.72
CA LEU A 94 15.71 -6.82 -2.78
C LEU A 94 15.45 -7.84 -1.68
N ILE A 95 15.28 -9.12 -2.03
CA ILE A 95 15.07 -10.21 -1.04
C ILE A 95 16.29 -10.33 -0.12
N THR A 96 17.50 -10.24 -0.66
CA THR A 96 18.74 -10.30 0.13
C THR A 96 18.85 -9.10 1.07
N TYR A 97 18.57 -7.90 0.57
CA TYR A 97 18.60 -6.65 1.31
C TYR A 97 17.63 -6.69 2.49
N VAL A 98 16.36 -7.08 2.28
CA VAL A 98 15.35 -7.17 3.35
C VAL A 98 15.73 -8.21 4.41
N ARG A 99 16.42 -9.30 4.05
CA ARG A 99 16.83 -10.35 5.00
C ARG A 99 18.10 -10.01 5.77
N THR A 100 19.02 -9.26 5.18
CA THR A 100 20.40 -9.11 5.69
C THR A 100 20.83 -7.68 5.98
N GLY A 101 20.08 -6.69 5.48
CA GLY A 101 20.44 -5.27 5.52
C GLY A 101 21.61 -4.89 4.60
N LYS A 102 22.11 -5.79 3.75
CA LYS A 102 23.25 -5.53 2.86
C LYS A 102 22.78 -5.28 1.43
N SER A 103 23.18 -4.14 0.87
CA SER A 103 23.00 -3.82 -0.55
C SER A 103 24.17 -4.35 -1.37
N THR A 104 23.89 -4.88 -2.56
CA THR A 104 24.88 -5.32 -3.55
C THR A 104 25.39 -4.17 -4.43
N ASN A 105 24.72 -3.01 -4.39
CA ASN A 105 24.98 -1.84 -5.24
C ASN A 105 25.83 -0.77 -4.53
N ASN A 106 26.95 -1.17 -3.91
CA ASN A 106 27.94 -0.25 -3.34
C ASN A 106 29.24 -0.24 -4.14
#